data_AF-A0A022QDE4-F1
#
_entry.id   AF-A0A022QDE4-F1
#
_cell.length_a   1.000
_cell.length_b   1.000
_cell.length_c   1.000
_cell.angle_alpha   90.00
_cell.angle_beta   90.00
_cell.angle_gamma   90.00
#
_symmetry.space_group_name_H-M   'P 1'
#
loop_
_entity.id
_entity.type
_entity.pdbx_description
1 polymer ?
#
loop_
_entity_poly.entity_id
_entity_poly.type
_entity_poly.pdbx_seq_one_letter_code
_entity_poly.pdbx_strand_id
1 'polypeptide(L)'
;REEKAREGKMKEEYYAECCKPHLHMEWKSDGCQEFMWESSSLECKICGCHRNFHRKVVVVYTKCHKVHDFKVLNSVDGCQEFIPNGKEGYPTALSCAVCGCHKGFHRNEVTIKPVK
;
A
#
# COMPACT_ATOMS: atom_id res chain seq x y z
N ARG A 1 6.55 6.76 -32.70
CA ARG A 1 5.34 6.69 -31.85
C ARG A 1 5.32 5.26 -31.31
N GLU A 2 5.98 5.05 -30.18
CA GLU A 2 6.15 3.72 -29.58
C GLU A 2 5.56 3.76 -28.18
N GLU A 3 4.47 3.01 -28.02
CA GLU A 3 3.75 2.80 -26.77
C GLU A 3 4.63 1.97 -25.83
N LYS A 4 5.31 2.61 -24.88
CA LYS A 4 5.89 1.91 -23.74
C LYS A 4 4.76 1.37 -22.87
N ALA A 5 4.46 0.09 -23.08
CA ALA A 5 3.56 -0.69 -22.25
C ALA A 5 3.95 -0.54 -20.78
N ARG A 6 2.91 -0.35 -19.97
CA ARG A 6 2.92 0.10 -18.59
C ARG A 6 3.45 -1.02 -17.68
N GLU A 7 4.76 -1.07 -17.45
CA GLU A 7 5.39 -1.90 -16.41
C GLU A 7 5.09 -1.31 -15.02
N GLY A 8 3.89 -1.53 -14.49
CA GLY A 8 3.44 -0.94 -13.24
C GLY A 8 3.08 -1.98 -12.20
N LYS A 9 4.06 -2.51 -11.46
CA LYS A 9 3.76 -3.18 -10.17
C LYS A 9 2.96 -2.18 -9.32
N MET A 10 1.74 -2.52 -8.92
CA MET A 10 0.95 -1.66 -8.05
C MET A 10 1.64 -1.57 -6.68
N LYS A 11 2.14 -0.38 -6.34
CA LYS A 11 2.83 -0.09 -5.08
C LYS A 11 2.11 1.07 -4.41
N GLU A 12 1.66 0.87 -3.18
CA GLU A 12 1.08 1.94 -2.37
C GLU A 12 2.12 2.37 -1.34
N GLU A 13 2.49 3.66 -1.34
CA GLU A 13 3.42 4.23 -0.38
C GLU A 13 2.68 5.23 0.51
N TYR A 14 2.77 5.03 1.82
CA TYR A 14 2.24 5.98 2.81
C TYR A 14 3.22 6.14 3.98
N TYR A 15 3.02 7.18 4.76
CA TYR A 15 3.78 7.41 5.99
C TYR A 15 2.88 7.04 7.18
N ALA A 16 3.46 6.50 8.25
CA ALA A 16 2.74 6.16 9.47
C ALA A 16 3.72 6.16 10.66
N GLU A 17 3.20 6.09 11.88
CA GLU A 17 3.98 5.80 13.09
C GLU A 17 5.15 6.78 13.31
N CYS A 18 4.84 7.95 13.87
CA CYS A 18 5.85 8.99 14.13
C CYS A 18 6.93 8.49 15.09
N CYS A 19 8.16 8.34 14.62
CA CYS A 19 9.30 7.87 15.41
C CYS A 19 9.92 8.94 16.34
N LYS A 20 9.32 10.14 16.42
CA LYS A 20 9.74 11.15 17.39
C LYS A 20 9.05 10.97 18.74
N PRO A 21 9.77 11.09 19.86
CA PRO A 21 9.14 11.15 21.17
C PRO A 21 8.43 12.51 21.33
N HIS A 22 7.11 12.49 21.52
CA HIS A 22 6.34 13.70 21.80
C HIS A 22 6.11 13.86 23.32
N LEU A 23 6.43 15.04 23.85
CA LEU A 23 6.25 15.36 25.27
C LEU A 23 4.77 15.31 25.69
N HIS A 24 3.86 15.73 24.80
CA HIS A 24 2.41 15.74 25.05
C HIS A 24 1.77 14.34 25.07
N MET A 25 2.46 13.31 24.57
CA MET A 25 1.96 11.92 24.52
C MET A 25 2.74 11.00 25.46
N GLU A 26 3.28 11.54 26.55
CA GLU A 26 4.02 10.76 27.56
C GLU A 26 5.25 10.04 26.97
N TRP A 27 5.97 10.66 26.03
CA TRP A 27 7.14 10.06 25.34
C TRP A 27 6.84 8.86 24.43
N LYS A 28 5.57 8.61 24.10
CA LYS A 28 5.21 7.54 23.16
C LYS A 28 5.59 7.92 21.73
N SER A 29 6.36 7.04 21.09
CA SER A 29 6.91 7.19 19.74
C SER A 29 6.06 6.53 18.64
N ASP A 30 4.74 6.42 18.83
CA ASP A 30 3.88 5.66 17.89
C ASP A 30 2.48 6.30 17.68
N GLY A 31 2.34 7.61 17.94
CA GLY A 31 1.03 8.25 18.06
C GLY A 31 0.22 8.48 16.76
N CYS A 32 0.71 8.12 15.58
CA CYS A 32 0.05 8.47 14.30
C CYS A 32 -0.18 7.23 13.44
N GLN A 33 -1.33 6.57 13.58
CA GLN A 33 -1.67 5.33 12.88
C GLN A 33 -1.77 5.51 11.35
N GLU A 34 -2.22 6.67 10.89
CA GLU A 34 -2.25 7.03 9.46
C GLU A 34 -1.73 8.47 9.32
N PHE A 35 -0.61 8.67 8.61
CA PHE A 35 -0.13 10.03 8.34
C PHE A 35 -1.14 10.74 7.43
N MET A 36 -1.93 11.64 8.00
CA MET A 36 -2.86 12.47 7.24
C MET A 36 -2.14 13.71 6.73
N TRP A 37 -2.00 13.80 5.42
CA TRP A 37 -1.55 14.99 4.70
C TRP A 37 -2.77 15.85 4.32
N GLU A 38 -2.63 17.16 4.40
CA GLU A 38 -3.43 18.07 3.57
C GLU A 38 -2.58 18.41 2.34
N SER A 39 -3.21 18.64 1.18
CA SER A 39 -2.54 18.65 -0.12
C SER A 39 -1.33 19.58 -0.30
N SER A 40 -1.06 20.45 0.68
CA SER A 40 -0.01 21.47 0.64
C SER A 40 1.01 21.41 1.78
N SER A 41 0.83 20.58 2.83
CA SER A 41 1.72 20.56 4.00
C SER A 41 2.44 19.22 4.17
N LEU A 42 3.75 19.27 4.41
CA LEU A 42 4.60 18.09 4.69
C LEU A 42 4.53 17.64 6.16
N GLU A 43 3.63 18.24 6.92
CA GLU A 43 3.46 18.07 8.35
C GLU A 43 2.27 17.16 8.64
N CYS A 44 2.44 16.26 9.60
CA CYS A 44 1.37 15.39 10.05
C CYS A 44 0.30 16.21 10.76
N LYS A 45 -0.96 16.09 10.37
CA LYS A 45 -2.06 16.76 11.09
C LYS A 45 -2.21 16.33 12.56
N ILE A 46 -1.78 15.12 12.90
CA ILE A 46 -1.95 14.55 14.25
C ILE A 46 -0.87 15.05 15.21
N CYS A 47 0.38 15.14 14.77
CA CYS A 47 1.51 15.47 15.65
C CYS A 47 2.34 16.69 15.21
N GLY A 48 2.03 17.30 14.07
CA GLY A 48 2.79 18.41 13.49
C GLY A 48 4.19 18.03 12.98
N CYS A 49 4.62 16.77 13.12
CA CYS A 49 5.94 16.37 12.66
C CYS A 49 6.00 16.25 11.14
N HIS A 50 7.15 16.62 10.58
CA HIS A 50 7.45 16.39 9.18
C HIS A 50 7.38 14.90 8.85
N ARG A 51 6.86 14.54 7.67
CA ARG A 51 6.73 13.15 7.18
C ARG A 51 8.01 12.31 7.29
N ASN A 52 9.19 12.93 7.26
CA ASN A 52 10.46 12.20 7.44
C ASN A 52 10.57 11.52 8.80
N PHE A 53 9.92 12.05 9.84
CA PHE A 53 9.89 11.43 11.15
C PHE A 53 8.88 10.27 11.25
N HIS A 54 8.11 10.02 10.21
CA HIS A 54 7.18 8.89 10.14
C HIS A 54 7.83 7.76 9.35
N ARG A 55 7.56 6.51 9.76
CA ARG A 55 7.95 5.32 9.02
C ARG A 55 7.32 5.37 7.64
N LYS A 56 8.12 5.14 6.60
CA LYS A 56 7.62 4.99 5.24
C LYS A 56 7.21 3.55 5.03
N VAL A 57 5.92 3.31 4.89
CA VAL A 57 5.33 1.99 4.63
C VAL A 57 5.09 1.85 3.14
N VAL A 58 5.60 0.77 2.56
CA VAL A 58 5.44 0.42 1.14
C VAL A 58 4.69 -0.91 1.08
N VAL A 59 3.54 -0.91 0.42
CA VAL A 59 2.71 -2.10 0.22
C VAL A 59 2.81 -2.54 -1.23
N VAL A 60 3.15 -3.80 -1.45
CA VAL A 60 3.19 -4.44 -2.78
C VAL A 60 2.20 -5.60 -2.80
N TYR A 61 1.30 -5.60 -3.80
CA TYR A 61 0.33 -6.67 -3.98
C TYR A 61 0.91 -7.75 -4.89
N THR A 62 1.03 -8.96 -4.36
CA THR A 62 1.62 -10.09 -5.09
C THR A 62 0.54 -11.12 -5.45
N LYS A 63 0.51 -12.25 -4.76
CA LYS A 63 -0.28 -13.42 -5.16
C LYS A 63 -1.73 -13.38 -4.73
N CYS A 64 -2.64 -13.78 -5.63
CA CYS A 64 -4.05 -13.98 -5.30
C CYS A 64 -4.19 -15.15 -4.32
N HIS A 65 -4.93 -14.94 -3.23
CA HIS A 65 -5.26 -15.96 -2.22
C HIS A 65 -6.71 -16.42 -2.32
N LYS A 66 -7.49 -15.90 -3.27
CA LYS A 66 -8.87 -16.37 -3.50
C LYS A 66 -8.82 -17.76 -4.13
N VAL A 67 -9.67 -18.66 -3.64
CA VAL A 67 -9.92 -19.95 -4.29
C VAL A 67 -10.87 -19.69 -5.47
N HIS A 68 -10.41 -19.99 -6.68
CA HIS A 68 -11.18 -19.78 -7.90
C HIS A 68 -12.00 -21.01 -8.30
N ASP A 69 -11.49 -22.21 -8.00
CA ASP A 69 -12.18 -23.47 -8.25
C ASP A 69 -12.24 -24.30 -6.95
N PHE A 70 -13.46 -24.59 -6.49
CA PHE A 70 -13.69 -25.37 -5.27
C PHE A 70 -13.54 -26.89 -5.48
N LYS A 71 -13.48 -27.36 -6.73
CA LYS A 71 -13.31 -28.78 -7.05
C LYS A 71 -11.85 -29.21 -6.99
N VAL A 72 -10.92 -28.26 -7.09
CA VAL A 72 -9.50 -28.49 -6.80
C VAL A 72 -9.15 -27.84 -5.46
N LEU A 73 -9.15 -28.65 -4.40
CA LEU A 73 -8.59 -28.23 -3.11
C LEU A 73 -7.14 -27.79 -3.36
N ASN A 74 -6.87 -26.49 -3.19
CA ASN A 74 -5.57 -25.83 -3.34
C ASN A 74 -5.19 -25.29 -4.74
N SER A 75 -6.13 -25.15 -5.69
CA SER A 75 -5.88 -24.31 -6.88
C SER A 75 -5.97 -22.84 -6.52
N VAL A 76 -4.94 -22.32 -5.86
CA VAL A 76 -4.62 -20.90 -5.93
C VAL A 76 -4.21 -20.62 -7.36
N ASP A 77 -5.12 -20.06 -8.17
CA ASP A 77 -4.81 -19.42 -9.46
C ASP A 77 -3.91 -18.21 -9.18
N GLY A 78 -2.66 -18.50 -8.87
CA GLY A 78 -1.74 -17.57 -8.27
C GLY A 78 -1.18 -16.64 -9.33
N CYS A 79 -1.90 -15.55 -9.61
CA CYS A 79 -1.30 -14.36 -10.23
C CYS A 79 0.00 -14.10 -9.48
N GLN A 80 1.16 -14.09 -10.14
CA GLN A 80 2.42 -13.89 -9.40
C GLN A 80 2.58 -12.43 -8.95
N GLU A 81 1.93 -11.52 -9.67
CA GLU A 81 1.93 -10.09 -9.41
C GLU A 81 0.51 -9.54 -9.62
N PHE A 82 0.10 -8.57 -8.81
CA PHE A 82 -1.14 -7.84 -9.07
C PHE A 82 -0.94 -6.89 -10.25
N ILE A 83 -1.74 -7.09 -11.29
CA ILE A 83 -1.79 -6.22 -12.47
C ILE A 83 -3.12 -5.47 -12.45
N PRO A 84 -3.16 -4.13 -12.31
CA PRO A 84 -4.42 -3.39 -12.34
C PRO A 84 -5.07 -3.47 -13.73
N ASN A 85 -6.37 -3.77 -13.77
CA ASN A 85 -7.16 -3.77 -15.00
C ASN A 85 -7.46 -2.35 -15.52
N GLY A 86 -7.33 -1.34 -14.66
CA GLY A 86 -7.64 0.06 -14.94
C GLY A 86 -6.45 1.02 -14.88
N LYS A 87 -6.71 2.30 -15.19
CA LYS A 87 -5.76 3.40 -14.92
C LYS A 87 -5.80 3.76 -13.43
N GLU A 88 -4.66 4.18 -12.89
CA GLU A 88 -4.56 4.66 -11.51
C GLU A 88 -5.63 5.73 -11.21
N GLY A 89 -6.27 5.64 -10.04
CA GLY A 89 -7.38 6.51 -9.64
C GLY A 89 -8.77 6.08 -10.13
N TYR A 90 -8.88 5.10 -11.03
CA TYR A 90 -10.17 4.54 -11.46
C TYR A 90 -10.56 3.30 -10.64
N PRO A 91 -11.86 3.04 -10.41
CA PRO A 91 -12.31 1.86 -9.67
C PRO A 91 -11.87 0.54 -10.32
N THR A 92 -11.71 0.52 -11.65
CA THR A 92 -11.23 -0.65 -12.39
C THR A 92 -9.78 -1.02 -12.07
N ALA A 93 -8.95 -0.09 -11.56
CA ALA A 93 -7.59 -0.38 -11.12
C ALA A 93 -7.52 -1.20 -9.83
N LEU A 94 -8.63 -1.30 -9.08
CA LEU A 94 -8.71 -2.14 -7.89
C LEU A 94 -8.92 -3.62 -8.23
N SER A 95 -9.19 -3.95 -9.48
CA SER A 95 -9.37 -5.33 -9.97
C SER A 95 -8.14 -5.82 -10.73
N CYS A 96 -7.78 -7.07 -10.51
CA CYS A 96 -6.67 -7.73 -11.19
C CYS A 96 -7.05 -8.04 -12.64
N ALA A 97 -6.21 -7.65 -13.60
CA ALA A 97 -6.40 -7.96 -15.02
C ALA A 97 -6.29 -9.47 -15.33
N VAL A 98 -5.59 -10.24 -14.48
CA VAL A 98 -5.33 -11.66 -14.69
C VAL A 98 -6.47 -12.53 -14.15
N CYS A 99 -6.90 -12.30 -12.90
CA CYS A 99 -7.92 -13.14 -12.25
C CYS A 99 -9.25 -12.41 -11.97
N GLY A 100 -9.36 -11.11 -12.24
CA GLY A 100 -10.54 -10.30 -11.95
C GLY A 100 -10.77 -10.01 -10.45
N CYS A 101 -9.95 -10.56 -9.55
CA CYS A 101 -10.11 -10.35 -8.12
C CYS A 101 -9.75 -8.94 -7.68
N HIS A 102 -10.41 -8.47 -6.63
CA HIS A 102 -10.04 -7.22 -5.98
C HIS A 102 -8.63 -7.30 -5.38
N LYS A 103 -7.88 -6.19 -5.34
CA LYS A 103 -6.53 -6.11 -4.76
C LYS A 103 -6.44 -6.66 -3.34
N GLY A 104 -7.52 -6.56 -2.57
CA GLY A 104 -7.62 -7.10 -1.20
C GLY A 104 -7.57 -8.64 -1.11
N PHE A 105 -7.80 -9.35 -2.21
CA PHE A 105 -7.58 -10.81 -2.27
C PHE A 105 -6.13 -11.18 -2.64
N HIS A 106 -5.31 -10.20 -3.00
CA HIS A 106 -3.89 -10.41 -3.22
C HIS A 106 -3.14 -10.20 -1.91
N ARG A 107 -2.08 -10.98 -1.70
CA ARG A 107 -1.22 -10.83 -0.53
C ARG A 107 -0.51 -9.48 -0.56
N ASN A 108 -0.53 -8.81 0.57
CA ASN A 108 0.19 -7.56 0.79
C ASN A 108 1.57 -7.90 1.36
N GLU A 109 2.62 -7.60 0.62
CA GLU A 109 3.98 -7.54 1.18
C GLU A 109 4.24 -6.11 1.64
N VAL A 110 4.29 -5.94 2.97
CA VAL A 110 4.51 -4.66 3.62
C VAL A 110 5.99 -4.52 3.94
N THR A 111 6.65 -3.55 3.33
CA THR A 111 8.03 -3.16 3.65
C THR A 111 8.01 -1.84 4.41
N ILE A 112 8.55 -1.86 5.62
CA ILE A 112 8.71 -0.66 6.45
C ILE A 112 10.14 -0.16 6.28
N LYS A 113 10.30 1.06 5.77
CA LYS A 113 11.62 1.71 5.67
C LYS A 113 11.91 2.49 6.95
N PRO A 114 13.15 2.39 7.48
CA PRO A 114 13.55 3.18 8.64
C PRO A 114 13.50 4.68 8.31
N VAL A 115 13.18 5.48 9.33
CA VAL A 115 13.29 6.94 9.29
C VAL A 115 14.74 7.34 9.06
N LYS A 116 14.97 8.34 8.20
CA LYS A 116 16.30 8.92 7.94
C LYS A 116 16.65 10.01 8.96
#